data_AF-Q2UL22-F1
#
_entry.id   AF-Q2UL22-F1
#
_cell.length_a   1.000
_cell.length_b   1.000
_cell.length_c   1.000
_cell.angle_alpha   90.00
_cell.angle_beta   90.00
_cell.angle_gamma   90.00
#
_symmetry.space_group_name_H-M   'P 1'
#
loop_
_entity.id
_entity.type
_entity.pdbx_description
1 polymer ?
#
loop_
_entity_poly.entity_id
_entity_poly.type
_entity_poly.pdbx_seq_one_letter_code
_entity_poly.pdbx_strand_id
1 'polypeptide(L)'
;MGLSAAKSLENMSNKDLDFLFSCLKIHPEYSSVIFKLANLIRTAAQIYLSRATNMPNQVITELVQQFLADTASYNATSPGGHILIWPFFIVGAECSSEQDREFVTMQLQNLWDCTGFGSPLYAIKLLGDIWQEPPGTNWTQTLVDKVEGFIM
;
A
#
# COMPACT_ATOMS: atom_id res chain seq x y z
N MET A 1 -11.24 3.43 -23.00
CA MET A 1 -9.92 3.00 -22.48
C MET A 1 -9.99 2.15 -21.20
N GLY A 2 -11.12 2.08 -20.46
CA GLY A 2 -11.22 1.34 -19.18
C GLY A 2 -11.19 -0.20 -19.23
N LEU A 3 -11.54 -0.83 -20.37
CA LEU A 3 -11.52 -2.30 -20.51
C LEU A 3 -10.11 -2.91 -20.51
N SER A 4 -9.08 -2.12 -20.82
CA SER A 4 -7.68 -2.56 -20.85
C SER A 4 -7.07 -2.65 -19.45
N ALA A 5 -7.47 -1.75 -18.53
CA ALA A 5 -6.94 -1.68 -17.18
C ALA A 5 -7.48 -2.82 -16.30
N ALA A 6 -8.79 -3.12 -16.38
CA ALA A 6 -9.41 -4.24 -15.67
C ALA A 6 -8.81 -5.60 -16.09
N LYS A 7 -8.54 -5.78 -17.40
CA LYS A 7 -7.90 -6.99 -17.93
C LYS A 7 -6.40 -7.07 -17.61
N SER A 8 -5.76 -5.93 -17.33
CA SER A 8 -4.39 -5.87 -16.81
C SER A 8 -4.34 -6.19 -15.32
N LEU A 9 -5.36 -5.83 -14.54
CA LEU A 9 -5.53 -6.18 -13.13
C LEU A 9 -5.68 -7.69 -12.91
N GLU A 10 -6.51 -8.37 -13.72
CA GLU A 10 -6.61 -9.84 -13.68
C GLU A 10 -5.29 -10.54 -14.04
N ASN A 11 -4.50 -9.97 -14.96
CA ASN A 11 -3.23 -10.54 -15.42
C ASN A 11 -2.01 -10.19 -14.53
N MET A 12 -1.98 -9.01 -13.90
CA MET A 12 -1.00 -8.62 -12.87
C MET A 12 -1.12 -9.52 -11.63
N SER A 13 -2.34 -9.91 -11.29
CA SER A 13 -2.71 -10.53 -10.01
C SER A 13 -1.89 -11.77 -9.63
N ASN A 14 -1.39 -12.56 -10.58
CA ASN A 14 -0.58 -13.75 -10.27
C ASN A 14 0.91 -13.56 -10.52
N LYS A 15 1.31 -12.92 -11.62
CA LYS A 15 2.74 -12.81 -11.97
C LYS A 15 3.54 -11.93 -11.01
N ASP A 16 2.99 -10.79 -10.60
CA ASP A 16 3.73 -9.83 -9.76
C ASP A 16 3.93 -10.35 -8.32
N LEU A 17 3.11 -11.33 -7.91
CA LEU A 17 3.16 -11.99 -6.62
C LEU A 17 3.65 -13.45 -6.72
N ASP A 18 4.23 -13.85 -7.85
CA ASP A 18 4.72 -15.22 -8.06
C ASP A 18 5.76 -15.62 -7.00
N PHE A 19 6.50 -14.66 -6.42
CA PHE A 19 7.42 -14.94 -5.32
C PHE A 19 6.70 -15.47 -4.07
N LEU A 20 5.54 -14.89 -3.71
CA LEU A 20 4.72 -15.36 -2.59
C LEU A 20 4.14 -16.75 -2.89
N PHE A 21 3.64 -16.96 -4.10
CA PHE A 21 3.07 -18.26 -4.49
C PHE A 21 4.12 -19.35 -4.68
N SER A 22 5.35 -18.97 -5.03
CA SER A 22 6.49 -19.89 -5.03
C SER A 22 6.84 -20.33 -3.61
N CYS A 23 6.84 -19.39 -2.65
CA CYS A 23 7.00 -19.73 -1.22
C CYS A 23 5.88 -20.66 -0.74
N LEU A 24 4.63 -20.43 -1.17
CA LEU A 24 3.49 -21.27 -0.81
C LEU A 24 3.64 -22.73 -1.27
N LYS A 25 4.22 -22.95 -2.45
CA LYS A 25 4.47 -24.30 -2.97
C LYS A 25 5.47 -25.07 -2.11
N ILE A 26 6.45 -24.36 -1.53
CA ILE A 26 7.51 -24.93 -0.69
C ILE A 26 7.01 -25.09 0.76
N HIS A 27 6.24 -24.11 1.24
CA HIS A 27 5.75 -24.01 2.62
C HIS A 27 4.22 -23.80 2.69
N PRO A 28 3.42 -24.84 2.41
CA PRO A 28 1.96 -24.76 2.43
C PRO A 28 1.38 -24.39 3.81
N GLU A 29 2.14 -24.66 4.89
CA GLU A 29 1.79 -24.28 6.26
C GLU A 29 1.60 -22.77 6.45
N TYR A 30 2.22 -21.93 5.61
CA TYR A 30 2.09 -20.48 5.66
C TYR A 30 1.00 -19.92 4.74
N SER A 31 0.12 -20.77 4.19
CA SER A 31 -0.95 -20.36 3.26
C SER A 31 -1.78 -19.17 3.74
N SER A 32 -2.25 -19.18 4.98
CA SER A 32 -3.05 -18.08 5.54
C SER A 32 -2.29 -16.75 5.52
N VAL A 33 -1.02 -16.76 5.92
CA VAL A 33 -0.13 -15.59 5.96
C VAL A 33 0.12 -15.07 4.55
N ILE A 34 0.45 -15.97 3.62
CA ILE A 34 0.72 -15.63 2.22
C ILE A 34 -0.51 -15.03 1.54
N PHE A 35 -1.70 -15.59 1.75
CA PHE A 35 -2.92 -15.04 1.16
C PHE A 35 -3.27 -13.67 1.73
N LYS A 36 -3.04 -13.44 3.03
CA LYS A 36 -3.23 -12.10 3.64
C LYS A 36 -2.29 -11.07 3.03
N LEU A 37 -0.99 -11.37 2.94
CA LEU A 37 0.00 -10.50 2.30
C LEU A 37 -0.38 -10.19 0.85
N ALA A 38 -0.73 -11.22 0.09
CA ALA A 38 -1.11 -11.06 -1.31
C ALA A 38 -2.38 -10.21 -1.47
N ASN A 39 -3.35 -10.35 -0.54
CA ASN A 39 -4.55 -9.50 -0.55
C ASN A 39 -4.21 -8.04 -0.27
N LEU A 40 -3.42 -7.76 0.77
CA LEU A 40 -3.02 -6.40 1.12
C LEU A 40 -2.28 -5.70 -0.03
N ILE A 41 -1.33 -6.40 -0.66
CA ILE A 41 -0.59 -5.83 -1.81
C ILE A 41 -1.53 -5.56 -2.98
N ARG A 42 -2.47 -6.48 -3.28
CA ARG A 42 -3.46 -6.27 -4.34
C ARG A 42 -4.38 -5.08 -4.04
N THR A 43 -4.85 -4.94 -2.81
CA THR A 43 -5.70 -3.80 -2.41
C THR A 43 -4.95 -2.49 -2.59
N ALA A 44 -3.68 -2.40 -2.16
CA ALA A 44 -2.87 -1.21 -2.40
C ALA A 44 -2.65 -0.93 -3.89
N ALA A 45 -2.41 -1.96 -4.71
CA ALA A 45 -2.31 -1.81 -6.16
C ALA A 45 -3.62 -1.30 -6.80
N GLN A 46 -4.77 -1.77 -6.32
CA GLN A 46 -6.08 -1.28 -6.76
C GLN A 46 -6.32 0.18 -6.36
N ILE A 47 -5.88 0.60 -5.18
CA ILE A 47 -5.92 2.00 -4.74
C ILE A 47 -5.10 2.87 -5.70
N TYR A 48 -3.83 2.50 -5.92
CA TYR A 48 -2.94 3.22 -6.83
C TYR A 48 -3.51 3.35 -8.25
N LEU A 49 -4.02 2.24 -8.80
CA LEU A 49 -4.62 2.24 -10.14
C LEU A 49 -5.91 3.04 -10.20
N SER A 50 -6.75 2.98 -9.16
CA SER A 50 -7.95 3.80 -9.06
C SER A 50 -7.62 5.30 -9.10
N ARG A 51 -6.57 5.72 -8.38
CA ARG A 51 -6.05 7.09 -8.44
C ARG A 51 -5.53 7.44 -9.84
N ALA A 52 -4.67 6.59 -10.41
CA ALA A 52 -4.08 6.82 -11.73
C ALA A 52 -5.11 6.88 -12.87
N THR A 53 -6.25 6.20 -12.71
CA THR A 53 -7.33 6.15 -13.69
C THR A 53 -8.49 7.12 -13.37
N ASN A 54 -8.34 7.98 -12.37
CA ASN A 54 -9.35 8.95 -11.92
C ASN A 54 -10.71 8.30 -11.59
N MET A 55 -10.69 7.14 -10.94
CA MET A 55 -11.90 6.52 -10.40
C MET A 55 -12.54 7.41 -9.32
N PRO A 56 -13.86 7.28 -9.06
CA PRO A 56 -14.53 8.07 -8.04
C PRO A 56 -13.88 7.89 -6.65
N ASN A 57 -13.72 9.00 -5.91
CA ASN A 57 -13.10 8.99 -4.58
C ASN A 57 -13.75 7.99 -3.62
N GLN A 58 -15.07 7.76 -3.74
CA GLN A 58 -15.76 6.77 -2.89
C GLN A 58 -15.19 5.36 -3.05
N VAL A 59 -14.84 4.94 -4.27
CA VAL A 59 -14.22 3.63 -4.52
C VAL A 59 -12.86 3.55 -3.83
N ILE A 60 -12.07 4.62 -3.91
CA ILE A 60 -10.77 4.70 -3.25
C ILE A 60 -10.93 4.65 -1.73
N THR A 61 -11.86 5.42 -1.17
CA THR A 61 -12.16 5.43 0.27
C THR A 61 -12.55 4.04 0.77
N GLU A 62 -13.41 3.32 0.05
CA GLU A 62 -13.82 1.96 0.42
C GLU A 62 -12.63 0.99 0.45
N LEU A 63 -11.74 1.07 -0.55
CA LEU A 63 -10.51 0.25 -0.60
C LEU A 63 -9.53 0.60 0.53
N VAL A 64 -9.36 1.88 0.85
CA VAL A 64 -8.53 2.34 1.98
C VAL A 64 -9.06 1.76 3.29
N GLN A 65 -10.36 1.90 3.55
CA GLN A 65 -10.96 1.39 4.79
C GLN A 65 -10.89 -0.14 4.88
N GLN A 66 -11.05 -0.85 3.76
CA GLN A 66 -10.84 -2.30 3.71
C GLN A 66 -9.39 -2.67 4.08
N PHE A 67 -8.40 -1.98 3.53
CA PHE A 67 -6.99 -2.23 3.85
C PHE A 67 -6.69 -1.98 5.33
N LEU A 68 -7.18 -0.88 5.90
CA LEU A 68 -6.98 -0.55 7.30
C LEU A 68 -7.65 -1.59 8.22
N ALA A 69 -8.85 -2.06 7.88
CA ALA A 69 -9.53 -3.12 8.61
C ALA A 69 -8.76 -4.46 8.55
N ASP A 70 -8.27 -4.85 7.38
CA ASP A 70 -7.48 -6.08 7.22
C ASP A 70 -6.18 -6.01 8.04
N THR A 71 -5.54 -4.84 8.04
CA THR A 71 -4.30 -4.60 8.79
C THR A 71 -4.50 -4.43 10.29
N ALA A 72 -5.72 -4.27 10.80
CA ALA A 72 -5.97 -4.37 12.24
C ALA A 72 -5.62 -5.77 12.78
N SER A 73 -5.75 -6.82 11.95
CA SER A 73 -5.46 -8.21 12.32
C SER A 73 -4.10 -8.73 11.83
N TYR A 74 -3.48 -8.05 10.85
CA TYR A 74 -2.26 -8.51 10.19
C TYR A 74 -1.47 -7.35 9.59
N ASN A 75 -0.32 -7.02 10.17
CA ASN A 75 0.29 -5.69 10.01
C ASN A 75 1.82 -5.70 9.90
N ALA A 76 2.44 -4.54 10.09
CA ALA A 76 3.89 -4.33 10.03
C ALA A 76 4.72 -5.37 10.81
N THR A 77 4.24 -5.79 11.99
CA THR A 77 4.98 -6.68 12.88
C THR A 77 4.61 -8.16 12.66
N SER A 78 3.72 -8.45 11.71
CA SER A 78 3.35 -9.82 11.36
C SER A 78 4.43 -10.50 10.49
N PRO A 79 4.49 -11.85 10.43
CA PRO A 79 5.48 -12.56 9.62
C PRO A 79 5.45 -12.12 8.15
N GLY A 80 6.54 -11.58 7.62
CA GLY A 80 6.55 -11.05 6.24
C GLY A 80 5.93 -9.66 6.08
N GLY A 81 5.50 -9.01 7.16
CA GLY A 81 4.95 -7.65 7.15
C GLY A 81 5.91 -6.58 6.62
N HIS A 82 7.22 -6.86 6.61
CA HIS A 82 8.24 -5.98 6.05
C HIS A 82 8.02 -5.62 4.56
N ILE A 83 7.32 -6.45 3.79
CA ILE A 83 6.99 -6.15 2.38
C ILE A 83 5.84 -5.14 2.24
N LEU A 84 5.23 -4.72 3.36
CA LEU A 84 4.07 -3.83 3.38
C LEU A 84 4.44 -2.34 3.41
N ILE A 85 5.73 -1.97 3.30
CA ILE A 85 6.16 -0.56 3.24
C ILE A 85 5.43 0.18 2.11
N TRP A 86 5.51 -0.34 0.88
CA TRP A 86 4.81 0.24 -0.27
C TRP A 86 3.28 0.28 -0.09
N PRO A 87 2.62 -0.84 0.30
CA PRO A 87 1.20 -0.81 0.61
C PRO A 87 0.78 0.25 1.64
N PHE A 88 1.49 0.37 2.77
CA PHE A 88 1.18 1.39 3.77
C PHE A 88 1.40 2.81 3.25
N PHE A 89 2.43 3.03 2.44
CA PHE A 89 2.63 4.33 1.81
C PHE A 89 1.47 4.71 0.89
N ILE A 90 1.04 3.82 -0.01
CA ILE A 90 -0.06 4.09 -0.95
C ILE A 90 -1.34 4.42 -0.19
N VAL A 91 -1.66 3.63 0.84
CA VAL A 91 -2.85 3.84 1.66
C VAL A 91 -2.74 5.17 2.43
N GLY A 92 -1.58 5.46 3.01
CA GLY A 92 -1.30 6.72 3.69
C GLY A 92 -1.51 7.95 2.81
N ALA A 93 -1.11 7.87 1.54
CA ALA A 93 -1.25 8.98 0.60
C ALA A 93 -2.72 9.29 0.28
N GLU A 94 -3.62 8.32 0.47
CA GLU A 94 -5.07 8.44 0.28
C GLU A 94 -5.83 8.73 1.58
N CYS A 95 -5.16 8.68 2.74
CA CYS A 95 -5.80 8.95 4.03
C CYS A 95 -6.30 10.40 4.12
N SER A 96 -7.61 10.54 4.34
CA SER A 96 -8.27 11.84 4.53
C SER A 96 -8.48 12.21 6.00
N SER A 97 -8.56 11.23 6.90
CA SER A 97 -8.76 11.47 8.34
C SER A 97 -7.43 11.47 9.09
N GLU A 98 -7.33 12.26 10.17
CA GLU A 98 -6.15 12.29 11.04
C GLU A 98 -5.90 10.91 11.69
N GLN A 99 -6.96 10.22 12.11
CA GLN A 99 -6.87 8.89 12.70
C GLN A 99 -6.22 7.86 11.76
N ASP A 100 -6.60 7.85 10.47
CA ASP A 100 -6.01 6.92 9.51
C ASP A 100 -4.53 7.25 9.25
N ARG A 101 -4.19 8.55 9.21
CA ARG A 101 -2.81 9.03 9.04
C ARG A 101 -1.92 8.64 10.22
N GLU A 102 -2.42 8.78 11.45
CA GLU A 102 -1.73 8.33 12.66
C GLU A 102 -1.51 6.82 12.64
N PHE A 103 -2.54 6.05 12.27
CA PHE A 103 -2.42 4.60 12.17
C PHE A 103 -1.35 4.18 11.15
N VAL A 104 -1.38 4.73 9.94
CA VAL A 104 -0.38 4.41 8.90
C VAL A 104 1.02 4.82 9.35
N THR A 105 1.17 5.99 9.97
CA THR A 105 2.45 6.46 10.51
C THR A 105 3.01 5.49 11.55
N MET A 106 2.15 5.03 12.47
CA MET A 106 2.52 4.03 13.46
C MET A 106 2.97 2.71 12.80
N GLN A 107 2.30 2.25 11.75
CA GLN A 107 2.69 1.04 11.04
C GLN A 107 4.05 1.18 10.34
N LEU A 108 4.31 2.31 9.68
CA LEU A 108 5.61 2.59 9.07
C LEU A 108 6.72 2.72 10.13
N GLN A 109 6.44 3.31 11.29
CA GLN A 109 7.38 3.38 12.39
C GLN A 109 7.72 1.97 12.93
N ASN A 110 6.72 1.11 13.11
CA ASN A 110 6.93 -0.28 13.50
C ASN A 110 7.79 -1.04 12.47
N LEU A 111 7.63 -0.76 11.16
CA LEU A 111 8.46 -1.34 10.11
C LEU A 111 9.91 -0.90 10.23
N TRP A 112 10.18 0.37 10.53
CA TRP A 112 11.52 0.85 10.84
C TRP A 112 12.09 0.14 12.07
N ASP A 113 11.35 0.08 13.17
CA ASP A 113 11.82 -0.51 14.42
C ASP A 113 12.15 -2.01 14.26
N CYS A 114 11.41 -2.73 13.41
CA CYS A 114 11.63 -4.15 13.16
C CYS A 114 12.76 -4.44 12.15
N THR A 115 12.96 -3.57 11.15
CA THR A 115 13.84 -3.88 10.00
C THR A 115 15.12 -3.05 9.96
N GLY A 116 15.12 -1.84 10.54
CA GLY A 116 16.19 -0.86 10.38
C GLY A 116 16.31 -0.27 8.97
N PHE A 117 15.31 -0.44 8.10
CA PHE A 117 15.33 0.11 6.75
C PHE A 117 14.87 1.57 6.74
N GLY A 118 15.68 2.47 6.18
CA GLY A 118 15.33 3.90 6.12
C GLY A 118 14.07 4.23 5.31
N SER A 119 13.61 3.30 4.44
CA SER A 119 12.45 3.49 3.57
C SER A 119 11.16 3.86 4.32
N PRO A 120 10.77 3.18 5.42
CA PRO A 120 9.62 3.59 6.23
C PRO A 120 9.71 5.02 6.78
N LEU A 121 10.86 5.46 7.29
CA LEU A 121 11.02 6.84 7.78
C LEU A 121 10.91 7.86 6.64
N TYR A 122 11.47 7.51 5.48
CA TYR A 122 11.34 8.34 4.29
C TYR A 122 9.89 8.42 3.79
N ALA A 123 9.16 7.30 3.82
CA ALA A 123 7.74 7.25 3.51
C ALA A 123 6.92 8.17 4.43
N ILE A 124 7.17 8.13 5.75
CA ILE A 124 6.50 9.02 6.72
C ILE A 124 6.73 10.49 6.37
N LYS A 125 7.98 10.87 6.03
CA LYS A 125 8.30 12.25 5.64
C LYS A 125 7.50 12.68 4.40
N LEU A 126 7.47 11.85 3.36
CA LEU A 126 6.74 12.16 2.12
C LEU A 126 5.23 12.23 2.35
N LEU A 127 4.67 11.37 3.20
CA LEU A 127 3.27 11.44 3.59
C LEU A 127 2.95 12.74 4.31
N GLY A 128 3.83 13.19 5.21
CA GLY A 128 3.71 14.49 5.86
C GLY A 128 3.57 15.63 4.86
N ASP A 129 4.40 15.64 3.81
CA ASP A 129 4.34 16.63 2.73
C ASP A 129 3.03 16.52 1.93
N ILE A 130 2.62 15.31 1.54
CA ILE A 130 1.37 15.06 0.80
C ILE A 130 0.15 15.58 1.58
N TRP A 131 0.14 15.39 2.90
CA TRP A 131 -0.98 15.78 3.75
C TRP A 131 -1.12 17.29 3.98
N GLN A 132 -0.08 18.09 3.65
CA GLN A 132 -0.15 19.55 3.68
C GLN A 132 -0.71 20.14 2.38
N GLU A 133 -0.81 19.35 1.32
CA GLU A 133 -1.35 19.82 0.05
C GLU A 133 -2.86 20.11 0.14
N PRO A 134 -3.38 21.05 -0.68
CA PRO A 134 -4.80 21.33 -0.72
C PRO A 134 -5.65 20.07 -0.96
N PRO A 135 -6.86 19.99 -0.36
CA PRO A 135 -7.78 18.88 -0.65
C PRO A 135 -8.05 18.74 -2.14
N GLY A 136 -7.91 17.51 -2.66
CA GLY A 136 -8.09 17.20 -4.07
C GLY A 136 -6.83 17.28 -4.93
N THR A 137 -5.69 17.69 -4.36
CA THR A 137 -4.39 17.54 -5.02
C THR A 137 -4.09 16.06 -5.26
N ASN A 138 -3.64 15.73 -6.47
CA ASN A 138 -3.19 14.39 -6.77
C ASN A 138 -1.78 14.17 -6.18
N TRP A 139 -1.68 13.35 -5.13
CA TRP A 139 -0.42 13.08 -4.44
C TRP A 139 0.66 12.48 -5.36
N THR A 140 0.28 11.83 -6.46
CA THR A 140 1.27 11.32 -7.43
C THR A 140 2.03 12.46 -8.10
N GLN A 141 1.38 13.62 -8.31
CA GLN A 141 2.05 14.81 -8.84
C GLN A 141 3.00 15.41 -7.80
N THR A 142 2.57 15.48 -6.54
CA THR A 142 3.41 15.93 -5.41
C THR A 142 4.70 15.13 -5.30
N LEU A 143 4.66 13.81 -5.58
CA LEU A 143 5.86 12.98 -5.60
C LEU A 143 6.80 13.33 -6.75
N VAL A 144 6.29 13.49 -7.98
CA VAL A 144 7.11 13.85 -9.15
C VAL A 144 7.90 15.13 -8.89
N ASP A 145 7.30 16.09 -8.19
CA ASP A 145 7.92 17.38 -7.92
C ASP A 145 8.95 17.32 -6.76
N LYS A 146 8.87 16.31 -5.88
CA LYS A 146 9.65 16.24 -4.64
C LYS A 146 10.76 15.19 -4.65
N VAL A 147 10.67 14.15 -5.48
CA VAL A 147 11.62 13.04 -5.44
C VAL A 147 12.10 12.63 -6.83
N GLU A 148 13.42 12.46 -7.00
CA GLU A 148 13.99 11.88 -8.23
C GLU A 148 13.76 10.36 -8.31
N GLY A 149 13.52 9.72 -7.17
CA GLY A 149 13.18 8.31 -7.06
C GLY A 149 12.72 7.95 -5.65
N PHE A 150 11.80 7.00 -5.57
CA PHE A 150 11.33 6.45 -4.30
C PHE A 150 11.35 4.92 -4.39
N ILE A 151 12.24 4.30 -3.61
CA ILE A 151 12.42 2.85 -3.55
C ILE A 151 11.91 2.38 -2.19
N MET A 152 10.95 1.47 -2.22
CA MET A 152 10.33 0.85 -1.05
C MET A 152 10.51 -0.67 -1.10
#